data_AF-A0A1G6U0H6-F1
#
_entry.id   AF-A0A1G6U0H6-F1
#
_cell.length_a   1.000
_cell.length_b   1.000
_cell.length_c   1.000
_cell.angle_alpha   90.00
_cell.angle_beta   90.00
_cell.angle_gamma   90.00
#
_symmetry.space_group_name_H-M   'P 1'
#
loop_
_entity.id
_entity.type
_entity.pdbx_description
1 polymer ?
#
loop_
_entity_poly.entity_id
_entity_poly.type
_entity_poly.pdbx_seq_one_letter_code
_entity_poly.pdbx_strand_id
1 'polypeptide(L)'
;MNFYKVLDSVAAMEVDELEKLLDFNLIYGGIRADIFLEKLAEVFSMFNHCGDQFLETQPVECCSMSCTNGVKQLAYKFIGKKSNAATYLRFLVVPEIGSEQYEIKDISTCFSYNCDRSKSAIQACFLLDLYEDDYQDYGLSLEFEVYKRAAKKAQRQFDSLASEIEQAWWMKWIQENQATYSFLNAHYDSEIFSWSKFLRTFRRIRKDMRMIENLTQPNFLSLVNQGDELPDEQLTHLILYVERTLSQFKPYESLIFDWEDDRKVCYFKGKNAFLAGEIFSGFVYVRDWFKHHQKALLGDLDRCKGYDFSQSDFRFFDRYEGNWSGTLTGKLGGAQLI
;
A
#
# COMPACT_ATOMS: atom_id res chain seq x y z
N MET A 1 19.43 26.97 -19.47
CA MET A 1 19.57 26.05 -18.33
C MET A 1 20.77 25.15 -18.58
N ASN A 2 21.76 25.10 -17.67
CA ASN A 2 22.97 24.28 -17.87
C ASN A 2 22.71 22.84 -17.43
N PHE A 3 22.69 21.92 -18.40
CA PHE A 3 22.45 20.49 -18.17
C PHE A 3 23.36 19.85 -17.09
N TYR A 4 24.66 20.15 -17.10
CA TYR A 4 25.60 19.57 -16.15
C TYR A 4 25.36 20.06 -14.72
N LYS A 5 25.02 21.34 -14.54
CA LYS A 5 24.65 21.88 -13.22
C LYS A 5 23.40 21.21 -12.65
N VAL A 6 22.43 20.88 -13.51
CA VAL A 6 21.23 20.14 -13.09
C VAL A 6 21.61 18.72 -12.65
N LEU A 7 22.46 18.02 -13.41
CA LEU A 7 22.95 16.70 -12.98
C LEU A 7 23.67 16.76 -11.62
N ASP A 8 24.57 17.73 -11.45
CA ASP A 8 25.32 17.91 -10.20
C ASP A 8 24.39 18.20 -9.02
N SER A 9 23.37 19.05 -9.23
CA SER A 9 22.38 19.40 -8.19
C SER A 9 21.50 18.20 -7.82
N VAL A 10 21.13 17.34 -8.77
CA VAL A 10 20.43 16.08 -8.47
C VAL A 10 21.35 15.14 -7.69
N ALA A 11 22.62 15.01 -8.08
CA ALA A 11 23.59 14.17 -7.36
C ALA A 11 23.84 14.65 -5.92
N ALA A 12 23.83 15.97 -5.72
CA ALA A 12 23.95 16.61 -4.40
C ALA A 12 22.64 16.62 -3.60
N MET A 13 21.52 16.20 -4.20
CA MET A 13 20.19 16.25 -3.60
C MET A 13 19.76 17.68 -3.19
N GLU A 14 20.20 18.70 -3.93
CA GLU A 14 19.99 20.13 -3.63
C GLU A 14 18.76 20.68 -4.38
N VAL A 15 17.58 20.56 -3.74
CA VAL A 15 16.31 21.03 -4.32
C VAL A 15 16.30 22.54 -4.56
N ASP A 16 16.86 23.32 -3.65
CA ASP A 16 16.90 24.79 -3.74
C ASP A 16 17.76 25.27 -4.94
N GLU A 17 18.80 24.53 -5.31
CA GLU A 17 19.58 24.84 -6.51
C GLU A 17 18.85 24.40 -7.77
N LEU A 18 18.15 23.26 -7.74
CA LEU A 18 17.28 22.84 -8.84
C LEU A 18 16.17 23.87 -9.10
N GLU A 19 15.55 24.44 -8.07
CA GLU A 19 14.55 25.50 -8.18
C GLU A 19 15.08 26.72 -8.97
N LYS A 20 16.36 27.08 -8.81
CA LYS A 20 16.98 28.19 -9.53
C LYS A 20 17.35 27.83 -10.98
N LEU A 21 17.58 26.54 -11.26
CA LEU A 21 18.06 26.06 -12.54
C LEU A 21 16.94 25.69 -13.52
N LEU A 22 15.82 25.19 -13.00
CA LEU A 22 14.67 24.75 -13.81
C LEU A 22 13.81 25.92 -14.28
N ASP A 23 13.18 25.77 -15.45
CA ASP A 23 12.24 26.75 -15.98
C ASP A 23 10.81 26.40 -15.53
N PHE A 24 10.22 27.24 -14.68
CA PHE A 24 8.89 27.05 -14.14
C PHE A 24 7.76 27.22 -15.16
N ASN A 25 8.06 27.67 -16.38
CA ASN A 25 7.10 27.69 -17.48
C ASN A 25 7.04 26.34 -18.22
N LEU A 26 7.96 25.41 -17.94
CA LEU A 26 7.98 24.08 -18.51
C LEU A 26 7.23 23.06 -17.64
N ILE A 27 6.87 21.96 -18.29
CA ILE A 27 6.29 20.77 -17.68
C ILE A 27 7.39 19.72 -17.66
N TYR A 28 7.57 19.07 -16.52
CA TYR A 28 8.56 18.01 -16.33
C TYR A 28 7.82 16.69 -16.06
N GLY A 29 7.97 15.69 -16.94
CA GLY A 29 7.31 14.39 -16.80
C GLY A 29 5.79 14.44 -16.85
N GLY A 30 5.21 15.48 -17.47
CA GLY A 30 3.77 15.71 -17.54
C GLY A 30 3.18 16.51 -16.38
N ILE A 31 3.99 16.94 -15.41
CA ILE A 31 3.55 17.72 -14.24
C ILE A 31 4.25 19.08 -14.19
N ARG A 32 3.68 20.04 -13.45
CA ARG A 32 4.29 21.37 -13.27
C ARG A 32 5.62 21.27 -12.52
N ALA A 33 6.53 22.20 -12.79
CA ALA A 33 7.87 22.24 -12.19
C ALA A 33 7.88 22.26 -10.66
N ASP A 34 6.96 22.98 -10.03
CA ASP A 34 6.83 23.03 -8.57
C ASP A 34 6.45 21.68 -7.98
N ILE A 35 5.50 20.97 -8.60
CA ILE A 35 5.11 19.61 -8.18
C ILE A 35 6.27 18.63 -8.45
N PHE A 36 6.97 18.77 -9.58
CA PHE A 36 8.12 17.92 -9.89
C PHE A 36 9.21 18.02 -8.83
N LEU A 37 9.54 19.25 -8.40
CA LEU A 37 10.51 19.48 -7.33
C LEU A 37 10.04 18.94 -5.98
N GLU A 38 8.75 19.05 -5.64
CA GLU A 38 8.19 18.43 -4.43
C GLU A 38 8.40 16.90 -4.44
N LYS A 39 8.09 16.24 -5.55
CA LYS A 39 8.27 14.77 -5.69
C LYS A 39 9.73 14.34 -5.66
N LEU A 40 10.60 15.13 -6.27
CA LEU A 40 12.04 14.86 -6.25
C LEU A 40 12.62 15.05 -4.83
N ALA A 41 12.13 16.04 -4.08
CA ALA A 41 12.49 16.25 -2.69
C ALA A 41 12.06 15.06 -1.79
N GLU A 42 10.88 14.47 -2.05
CA GLU A 42 10.44 13.25 -1.35
C GLU A 42 11.42 12.08 -1.59
N VAL A 43 11.87 11.89 -2.84
CA VAL A 43 12.88 10.87 -3.18
C VAL A 43 14.21 11.15 -2.47
N PHE A 44 14.68 12.40 -2.47
CA PHE A 44 15.90 12.77 -1.75
C PHE A 44 15.78 12.53 -0.23
N SER A 45 14.62 12.80 0.35
CA SER A 45 14.37 12.50 1.76
C SER A 45 14.49 11.00 2.06
N MET A 46 14.13 10.11 1.13
CA MET A 46 14.30 8.67 1.31
C MET A 46 15.78 8.27 1.33
N PHE A 47 16.58 8.80 0.41
CA PHE A 47 18.03 8.62 0.41
C PHE A 47 18.69 9.15 1.70
N ASN A 48 18.34 10.37 2.10
CA ASN A 48 18.83 10.97 3.34
C ASN A 48 18.44 10.14 4.58
N HIS A 49 17.22 9.57 4.62
CA HIS A 49 16.78 8.69 5.70
C HIS A 49 17.60 7.40 5.77
N CYS A 50 18.07 6.88 4.63
CA CYS A 50 19.02 5.77 4.57
C CYS A 50 20.48 6.18 4.86
N GLY A 51 20.72 7.48 5.11
CA GLY A 51 22.01 8.03 5.47
C GLY A 51 22.91 8.41 4.29
N ASP A 52 22.40 8.39 3.05
CA ASP A 52 23.11 8.91 1.89
C ASP A 52 23.26 10.43 2.00
N GLN A 53 24.39 10.97 1.53
CA GLN A 53 24.66 12.41 1.50
C GLN A 53 24.81 12.95 0.07
N PHE A 54 25.19 12.07 -0.85
CA PHE A 54 25.36 12.33 -2.27
C PHE A 54 25.01 11.06 -3.02
N LEU A 55 24.64 11.22 -4.30
CA LEU A 55 24.34 10.12 -5.20
C LEU A 55 25.44 10.01 -6.27
N GLU A 56 25.87 8.78 -6.56
CA GLU A 56 26.75 8.51 -7.68
C GLU A 56 25.95 8.55 -8.99
N THR A 57 26.40 9.38 -9.93
CA THR A 57 25.73 9.59 -11.23
C THR A 57 26.36 8.71 -12.30
N GLN A 58 25.56 7.83 -12.91
CA GLN A 58 25.98 6.94 -13.98
C GLN A 58 25.08 7.13 -15.22
N PRO A 59 25.64 7.37 -16.43
CA PRO A 59 24.84 7.38 -17.65
C PRO A 59 24.30 5.96 -17.94
N VAL A 60 23.05 5.89 -18.39
CA VAL A 60 22.36 4.64 -18.73
C VAL A 60 21.56 4.79 -20.03
N GLU A 61 21.16 3.68 -20.63
CA GLU A 61 20.27 3.67 -21.79
C GLU A 61 18.82 3.45 -21.35
N CYS A 62 17.88 4.33 -21.71
CA CYS A 62 16.44 4.12 -21.49
C CYS A 62 15.85 3.35 -22.68
N CYS A 63 14.98 2.37 -22.43
CA CYS A 63 14.54 1.38 -23.44
C CYS A 63 13.70 1.95 -24.62
N SER A 64 13.40 3.26 -24.65
CA SER A 64 12.59 3.90 -25.69
C SER A 64 13.39 4.97 -26.47
N MET A 65 14.50 4.60 -27.10
CA MET A 65 15.31 5.54 -27.89
C MET A 65 14.82 5.71 -29.33
N SER A 66 13.58 6.15 -29.54
CA SER A 66 13.23 6.80 -30.80
C SER A 66 13.66 8.27 -30.74
N CYS A 67 14.83 8.58 -31.30
CA CYS A 67 15.30 9.95 -31.44
C CYS A 67 14.37 10.72 -32.37
N THR A 68 13.69 11.74 -31.84
CA THR A 68 12.99 12.74 -32.65
C THR A 68 14.03 13.73 -33.18
N ASN A 69 13.95 14.10 -34.46
CA ASN A 69 14.93 14.98 -35.10
C ASN A 69 15.17 16.27 -34.27
N GLY A 70 16.43 16.53 -33.92
CA GLY A 70 16.84 17.74 -33.18
C GLY A 70 16.78 17.63 -31.65
N VAL A 71 16.30 16.52 -31.09
CA VAL A 71 16.17 16.34 -29.63
C VAL A 71 16.93 15.10 -29.18
N LYS A 72 17.85 15.28 -28.24
CA LYS A 72 18.64 14.20 -27.65
C LYS A 72 17.97 13.73 -26.36
N GLN A 73 17.76 12.43 -26.24
CA GLN A 73 17.32 11.82 -24.98
C GLN A 73 18.55 11.27 -24.26
N LEU A 74 18.76 11.73 -23.04
CA LEU A 74 19.81 11.25 -22.14
C LEU A 74 19.15 10.60 -20.93
N ALA A 75 19.79 9.60 -20.35
CA ALA A 75 19.28 8.98 -19.14
C ALA A 75 20.41 8.72 -18.14
N TYR A 76 20.09 8.93 -16.87
CA TYR A 76 21.03 8.81 -15.77
C TYR A 76 20.40 8.04 -14.62
N LYS A 77 21.24 7.22 -14.00
CA LYS A 77 20.99 6.53 -12.76
C LYS A 77 21.76 7.25 -11.66
N PHE A 78 21.07 7.52 -10.55
CA PHE A 78 21.64 8.14 -9.35
C PHE A 78 21.59 7.14 -8.21
N ILE A 79 22.74 6.79 -7.63
CA ILE A 79 22.90 5.67 -6.70
C ILE A 79 23.35 6.15 -5.32
N GLY A 80 22.62 5.79 -4.28
CA GLY A 80 23.04 6.01 -2.89
C GLY A 80 24.11 5.01 -2.48
N LYS A 81 25.26 5.49 -2.01
CA LYS A 81 26.39 4.62 -1.61
C LYS A 81 26.08 3.77 -0.37
N LYS A 82 25.29 4.29 0.58
CA LYS A 82 24.93 3.59 1.81
C LYS A 82 23.70 2.71 1.62
N SER A 83 22.65 3.24 1.00
CA SER A 83 21.41 2.48 0.75
C SER A 83 21.58 1.43 -0.34
N ASN A 84 22.54 1.62 -1.26
CA ASN A 84 22.59 0.91 -2.53
C ASN A 84 21.24 0.95 -3.26
N ALA A 85 20.45 2.01 -3.04
CA ALA A 85 19.22 2.30 -3.74
C ALA A 85 19.52 3.19 -4.95
N ALA A 86 18.62 3.20 -5.92
CA ALA A 86 18.78 4.03 -7.11
C ALA A 86 17.50 4.78 -7.49
N THR A 87 17.65 5.94 -8.11
CA THR A 87 16.60 6.62 -8.87
C THR A 87 17.07 6.89 -10.28
N TYR A 88 16.13 7.02 -11.22
CA TYR A 88 16.43 7.11 -12.64
C TYR A 88 15.68 8.25 -13.28
N LEU A 89 16.41 9.15 -13.92
CA LEU A 89 15.86 10.29 -14.64
C LEU A 89 16.28 10.26 -16.10
N ARG A 90 15.33 10.57 -16.96
CA ARG A 90 15.51 10.84 -18.38
C ARG A 90 15.43 12.34 -18.60
N PHE A 91 16.36 12.85 -19.39
CA PHE A 91 16.46 14.25 -19.77
C PHE A 91 16.23 14.36 -21.28
N LEU A 92 15.27 15.18 -21.66
CA LEU A 92 15.08 15.60 -23.05
C LEU A 92 15.86 16.89 -23.23
N VAL A 93 16.86 16.90 -24.11
CA VAL A 93 17.74 18.06 -24.29
C VAL A 93 17.91 18.48 -25.74
N VAL A 94 18.11 19.77 -25.97
CA VAL A 94 18.37 20.37 -27.28
C VAL A 94 19.68 21.17 -27.20
N PRO A 95 20.56 21.10 -28.21
CA PRO A 95 21.74 21.95 -28.24
C PRO A 95 21.34 23.43 -28.21
N GLU A 96 21.94 24.21 -27.34
CA GLU A 96 21.74 25.66 -27.34
C GLU A 96 22.48 26.27 -28.54
N ILE A 97 21.81 27.16 -29.28
CA ILE A 97 22.35 27.73 -30.51
C ILE A 97 23.61 28.54 -30.20
N GLY A 98 24.75 28.12 -30.76
CA GLY A 98 26.02 28.81 -30.59
C GLY A 98 26.78 28.47 -29.30
N SER A 99 26.36 27.44 -28.56
CA SER A 99 27.08 26.95 -27.37
C SER A 99 27.27 25.42 -27.42
N GLU A 100 28.22 24.91 -26.63
CA GLU A 100 28.36 23.46 -26.37
C GLU A 100 27.42 22.98 -25.26
N GLN A 101 26.50 23.84 -24.80
CA GLN A 101 25.56 23.49 -23.73
C GLN A 101 24.28 22.89 -24.29
N TYR A 102 23.66 22.09 -23.44
CA TYR A 102 22.36 21.48 -23.70
C TYR A 102 21.30 22.18 -22.86
N GLU A 103 20.25 22.64 -23.53
CA GLU A 103 19.04 23.13 -22.89
C GLU A 103 18.12 21.95 -22.58
N ILE A 104 17.69 21.80 -21.32
CA ILE A 104 16.73 20.77 -20.92
C ILE A 104 15.32 21.24 -21.29
N LYS A 105 14.59 20.38 -22.00
CA LYS A 105 13.18 20.58 -22.38
C LYS A 105 12.20 19.79 -21.53
N ASP A 106 12.65 18.67 -20.95
CA ASP A 106 11.85 17.81 -20.09
C ASP A 106 12.78 16.95 -19.22
N ILE A 107 12.29 16.57 -18.04
CA ILE A 107 12.89 15.64 -17.10
C ILE A 107 11.78 14.72 -16.63
N SER A 108 11.93 13.42 -16.85
CA SER A 108 10.91 12.44 -16.47
C SER A 108 11.56 11.24 -15.80
N THR A 109 10.80 10.51 -15.00
CA THR A 109 11.21 9.16 -14.60
C THR A 109 11.26 8.25 -15.83
N CYS A 110 12.19 7.29 -15.83
CA CYS A 110 12.18 6.19 -16.79
C CYS A 110 11.86 4.91 -16.02
N PHE A 111 10.71 4.30 -16.33
CA PHE A 111 10.17 3.12 -15.63
C PHE A 111 10.70 1.79 -16.19
N SER A 112 11.38 1.80 -17.34
CA SER A 112 11.89 0.60 -18.02
C SER A 112 13.41 0.60 -18.06
N TYR A 113 14.03 -0.09 -17.11
CA TYR A 113 15.43 -0.50 -17.22
C TYR A 113 15.55 -2.00 -17.14
N ASN A 114 15.61 -2.61 -18.32
CA ASN A 114 16.01 -4.00 -18.54
C ASN A 114 17.45 -4.10 -19.09
N CYS A 115 18.28 -3.05 -18.95
CA CYS A 115 19.55 -2.94 -19.66
C CYS A 115 20.78 -2.75 -18.76
N ASP A 116 20.76 -3.21 -17.52
CA ASP A 116 22.01 -3.54 -16.84
C ASP A 116 21.92 -4.94 -16.21
N ARG A 117 22.37 -5.93 -16.99
CA ARG A 117 22.58 -7.32 -16.54
C ARG A 117 23.83 -7.44 -15.65
N SER A 118 24.50 -6.33 -15.31
CA SER A 118 25.54 -6.36 -14.28
C SER A 118 24.89 -6.41 -12.89
N LYS A 119 24.99 -7.59 -12.28
CA LYS A 119 24.42 -7.97 -10.99
C LYS A 119 25.10 -7.30 -9.79
N SER A 120 25.36 -5.99 -9.79
CA SER A 120 25.44 -5.30 -8.49
C SER A 120 24.01 -5.06 -8.05
N ALA A 121 23.46 -5.99 -7.27
CA ALA A 121 22.05 -6.01 -6.90
C ALA A 121 21.68 -4.71 -6.16
N ILE A 122 21.08 -3.76 -6.88
CA ILE A 122 20.47 -2.57 -6.30
C ILE A 122 19.45 -3.07 -5.26
N GLN A 123 19.53 -2.56 -4.04
CA GLN A 123 18.69 -3.02 -2.95
C GLN A 123 17.25 -2.50 -3.08
N ALA A 124 17.08 -1.28 -3.60
CA ALA A 124 15.77 -0.65 -3.79
C ALA A 124 15.79 0.38 -4.93
N CYS A 125 14.61 0.65 -5.51
CA CYS A 125 14.43 1.74 -6.46
C CYS A 125 13.52 2.81 -5.83
N PHE A 126 13.98 4.05 -5.77
CA PHE A 126 13.17 5.18 -5.31
C PHE A 126 12.65 5.93 -6.54
N LEU A 127 11.35 5.90 -6.74
CA LEU A 127 10.67 6.46 -7.90
C LEU A 127 9.93 7.74 -7.49
N LEU A 128 9.74 8.65 -8.45
CA LEU A 128 8.79 9.75 -8.26
C LEU A 128 7.38 9.16 -8.32
N ASP A 129 6.66 9.22 -7.21
CA ASP A 129 5.26 8.80 -7.13
C ASP A 129 4.38 9.89 -7.76
N LEU A 130 4.06 9.72 -9.04
CA LEU A 130 3.14 10.58 -9.78
C LEU A 130 1.72 10.03 -9.68
N TYR A 131 0.76 10.94 -9.44
CA TYR A 131 -0.66 10.62 -9.38
C TYR A 131 -1.42 11.36 -10.47
N GLU A 132 -2.60 10.87 -10.84
CA GLU A 132 -3.42 11.50 -11.89
C GLU A 132 -3.73 12.97 -11.58
N ASP A 133 -3.95 13.29 -10.30
CA ASP A 133 -4.18 14.65 -9.82
C ASP A 133 -2.91 15.51 -9.64
N ASP A 134 -1.76 15.02 -10.09
CA ASP A 134 -0.52 15.81 -10.22
C ASP A 134 -0.34 16.36 -11.65
N TYR A 135 -1.01 15.78 -12.66
CA TYR A 135 -0.95 16.24 -14.05
C TYR A 135 -1.68 17.57 -14.24
N GLN A 136 -1.07 18.47 -15.01
CA GLN A 136 -1.57 19.84 -15.19
C GLN A 136 -3.00 19.91 -15.73
N ASP A 137 -3.38 18.93 -16.56
CA ASP A 137 -4.67 18.91 -17.25
C ASP A 137 -5.80 18.31 -16.40
N TYR A 138 -5.51 17.76 -15.21
CA TYR A 138 -6.53 17.09 -14.39
C TYR A 138 -7.57 18.06 -13.80
N GLY A 139 -7.30 19.38 -13.79
CA GLY A 139 -8.34 20.41 -13.69
C GLY A 139 -9.27 20.30 -12.46
N LEU A 140 -8.72 20.21 -11.25
CA LEU A 140 -9.52 20.09 -10.03
C LEU A 140 -10.22 21.40 -9.64
N SER A 141 -11.48 21.29 -9.20
CA SER A 141 -12.20 22.43 -8.62
C SER A 141 -11.54 22.88 -7.30
N LEU A 142 -11.74 24.15 -6.92
CA LEU A 142 -11.24 24.66 -5.64
C LEU A 142 -11.74 23.84 -4.43
N GLU A 143 -12.99 23.38 -4.49
CA GLU A 143 -13.58 22.52 -3.46
C GLU A 143 -12.83 21.18 -3.37
N PHE A 144 -12.50 20.58 -4.51
CA PHE A 144 -11.76 19.32 -4.55
C PHE A 144 -10.36 19.47 -3.94
N GLU A 145 -9.66 20.58 -4.22
CA GLU A 145 -8.36 20.89 -3.63
C GLU A 145 -8.41 21.01 -2.10
N VAL A 146 -9.49 21.56 -1.54
CA VAL A 146 -9.71 21.61 -0.09
C VAL A 146 -9.78 20.21 0.50
N TYR A 147 -10.58 19.32 -0.10
CA TYR A 147 -10.72 17.94 0.38
C TYR A 147 -9.45 17.10 0.17
N LYS A 148 -8.73 17.28 -0.94
CA LYS A 148 -7.41 16.67 -1.19
C LYS A 148 -6.41 17.05 -0.10
N ARG A 149 -6.31 18.34 0.26
CA ARG A 149 -5.44 18.81 1.34
C ARG A 149 -5.85 18.24 2.70
N ALA A 150 -7.15 18.19 2.98
CA ALA A 150 -7.67 17.58 4.21
C ALA A 150 -7.28 16.09 4.30
N ALA A 151 -7.43 15.33 3.20
CA ALA A 151 -7.05 13.92 3.13
C ALA A 151 -5.55 13.71 3.33
N LYS A 152 -4.70 14.50 2.67
CA LYS A 152 -3.23 14.45 2.87
C LYS A 152 -2.86 14.75 4.31
N LYS A 153 -3.48 15.76 4.94
CA LYS A 153 -3.28 16.10 6.36
C LYS A 153 -3.71 14.95 7.28
N ALA A 154 -4.88 14.36 7.05
CA ALA A 154 -5.40 13.25 7.84
C ALA A 154 -4.50 12.01 7.73
N GLN A 155 -3.98 11.72 6.53
CA GLN A 155 -3.04 10.62 6.31
C GLN A 155 -1.71 10.88 7.01
N ARG A 156 -1.17 12.10 6.97
CA ARG A 156 0.05 12.46 7.72
C ARG A 156 -0.14 12.30 9.23
N GLN A 157 -1.29 12.71 9.77
CA GLN A 157 -1.61 12.48 11.18
C GLN A 157 -1.57 10.99 11.51
N PHE A 158 -2.21 10.14 10.70
CA PHE A 158 -2.17 8.70 10.86
C PHE A 158 -0.73 8.13 10.75
N ASP A 159 0.02 8.56 9.74
CA ASP A 159 1.40 8.14 9.50
C ASP A 159 2.36 8.60 10.62
N SER A 160 2.01 9.63 11.39
CA SER A 160 2.78 10.11 12.54
C SER A 160 2.46 9.44 13.88
N LEU A 161 1.40 8.62 13.95
CA LEU A 161 1.01 7.96 15.21
C LEU A 161 2.11 7.09 15.82
N ALA A 162 2.17 7.12 17.15
CA ALA A 162 2.98 6.22 17.95
C ALA A 162 2.58 4.75 17.75
N SER A 163 3.39 3.85 18.29
CA SER A 163 3.12 2.41 18.28
C SER A 163 1.94 2.00 19.15
N GLU A 164 1.30 2.89 19.91
CA GLU A 164 0.09 2.60 20.68
C GLU A 164 -0.97 3.66 20.37
N ILE A 165 -2.19 3.21 20.09
CA ILE A 165 -3.28 4.09 19.67
C ILE A 165 -4.55 3.76 20.45
N GLU A 166 -5.06 4.77 21.18
CA GLU A 166 -6.28 4.65 21.98
C GLU A 166 -7.55 4.62 21.13
N GLN A 167 -8.57 3.91 21.61
CA GLN A 167 -9.90 3.85 20.99
C GLN A 167 -10.51 5.23 20.73
N ALA A 168 -10.43 6.13 21.72
CA ALA A 168 -10.99 7.48 21.61
C ALA A 168 -10.38 8.25 20.43
N TRP A 169 -9.09 8.03 20.16
CA TRP A 169 -8.40 8.66 19.03
C TRP A 169 -8.99 8.20 17.70
N TRP A 170 -9.19 6.90 17.50
CA TRP A 170 -9.76 6.36 16.26
C TRP A 170 -11.16 6.88 15.99
N MET A 171 -12.02 6.85 17.00
CA MET A 171 -13.40 7.33 16.86
C MET A 171 -13.43 8.79 16.44
N LYS A 172 -12.60 9.62 17.10
CA LYS A 172 -12.45 11.02 16.76
C LYS A 172 -11.92 11.20 15.34
N TRP A 173 -10.87 10.48 14.95
CA TRP A 173 -10.28 10.58 13.61
C TRP A 173 -11.27 10.16 12.52
N ILE A 174 -12.03 9.08 12.71
CA ILE A 174 -13.08 8.65 11.76
C ILE A 174 -14.15 9.74 11.64
N GLN A 175 -14.62 10.27 12.77
CA GLN A 175 -15.66 11.31 12.79
C GLN A 175 -15.21 12.59 12.08
N GLU A 176 -14.02 13.10 12.41
CA GLU A 176 -13.48 14.34 11.84
C GLU A 176 -13.23 14.23 10.33
N ASN A 177 -12.88 13.03 9.84
CA ASN A 177 -12.51 12.82 8.44
C ASN A 177 -13.62 12.19 7.58
N GLN A 178 -14.81 11.95 8.14
CA GLN A 178 -15.92 11.30 7.44
C GLN A 178 -16.41 12.11 6.24
N ALA A 179 -16.50 13.44 6.35
CA ALA A 179 -16.94 14.31 5.24
C ALA A 179 -15.93 14.25 4.08
N THR A 180 -14.64 14.37 4.39
CA THR A 180 -13.55 14.26 3.42
C THR A 180 -13.55 12.89 2.72
N TYR A 181 -13.72 11.82 3.48
CA TYR A 181 -13.85 10.48 2.92
C TYR A 181 -15.04 10.38 1.97
N SER A 182 -16.23 10.82 2.39
CA SER A 182 -17.45 10.71 1.59
C SER A 182 -17.33 11.48 0.27
N PHE A 183 -16.80 12.70 0.31
CA PHE A 183 -16.60 13.53 -0.88
C PHE A 183 -15.65 12.85 -1.86
N LEU A 184 -14.45 12.51 -1.42
CA LEU A 184 -13.41 11.93 -2.29
C LEU A 184 -13.80 10.54 -2.80
N ASN A 185 -14.45 9.72 -1.97
CA ASN A 185 -14.94 8.40 -2.37
C ASN A 185 -15.99 8.47 -3.47
N ALA A 186 -16.83 9.50 -3.48
CA ALA A 186 -17.83 9.71 -4.53
C ALA A 186 -17.21 10.06 -5.89
N HIS A 187 -15.97 10.56 -5.89
CA HIS A 187 -15.22 10.96 -7.08
C HIS A 187 -14.05 10.01 -7.39
N TYR A 188 -14.04 8.81 -6.79
CA TYR A 188 -12.99 7.82 -7.02
C TYR A 188 -13.35 6.90 -8.18
N ASP A 189 -12.59 6.94 -9.27
CA ASP A 189 -12.88 6.28 -10.55
C ASP A 189 -11.80 5.25 -10.98
N SER A 190 -11.28 4.49 -10.01
CA SER A 190 -10.28 3.41 -10.18
C SER A 190 -8.84 3.85 -10.49
N GLU A 191 -8.64 5.14 -10.80
CA GLU A 191 -7.33 5.76 -10.93
C GLU A 191 -6.58 5.86 -9.58
N ILE A 192 -5.27 6.10 -9.63
CA ILE A 192 -4.43 6.29 -8.45
C ILE A 192 -4.18 7.78 -8.24
N PHE A 193 -4.94 8.34 -7.31
CA PHE A 193 -4.76 9.71 -6.84
C PHE A 193 -3.84 9.83 -5.62
N SER A 194 -3.30 11.03 -5.40
CA SER A 194 -2.42 11.38 -4.28
C SER A 194 -3.08 11.20 -2.91
N TRP A 195 -4.41 11.16 -2.87
CA TRP A 195 -5.23 10.94 -1.68
C TRP A 195 -5.78 9.49 -1.58
N SER A 196 -5.43 8.60 -2.51
CA SER A 196 -5.91 7.20 -2.51
C SER A 196 -5.46 6.44 -1.27
N LYS A 197 -4.26 6.73 -0.73
CA LYS A 197 -3.77 6.15 0.52
C LYS A 197 -4.74 6.45 1.67
N PHE A 198 -5.21 7.70 1.77
CA PHE A 198 -6.20 8.10 2.78
C PHE A 198 -7.50 7.29 2.68
N LEU A 199 -8.08 7.13 1.48
CA LEU A 199 -9.29 6.31 1.33
C LEU A 199 -9.07 4.88 1.78
N ARG A 200 -7.95 4.26 1.39
CA ARG A 200 -7.62 2.88 1.76
C ARG A 200 -7.47 2.74 3.26
N THR A 201 -6.74 3.67 3.89
CA THR A 201 -6.56 3.75 5.34
C THR A 201 -7.91 3.90 6.03
N PHE A 202 -8.74 4.87 5.63
CA PHE A 202 -10.05 5.14 6.22
C PHE A 202 -10.99 3.93 6.12
N ARG A 203 -11.12 3.33 4.93
CA ARG A 203 -11.94 2.12 4.71
C ARG A 203 -11.50 0.98 5.61
N ARG A 204 -10.18 0.75 5.69
CA ARG A 204 -9.60 -0.33 6.49
C ARG A 204 -9.86 -0.14 7.97
N ILE A 205 -9.58 1.05 8.52
CA ILE A 205 -9.88 1.36 9.93
C ILE A 205 -11.37 1.15 10.21
N ARG A 206 -12.26 1.69 9.39
CA ARG A 206 -13.71 1.55 9.58
C ARG A 206 -14.16 0.10 9.52
N LYS A 207 -13.55 -0.70 8.64
CA LYS A 207 -13.80 -2.14 8.50
C LYS A 207 -13.35 -2.90 9.74
N ASP A 208 -12.13 -2.64 10.20
CA ASP A 208 -11.54 -3.29 11.38
C ASP A 208 -12.29 -2.89 12.67
N MET A 209 -12.70 -1.62 12.82
CA MET A 209 -13.48 -1.16 13.97
C MET A 209 -14.86 -1.83 14.03
N ARG A 210 -15.58 -1.93 12.91
CA ARG A 210 -16.88 -2.64 12.88
C ARG A 210 -16.77 -4.11 13.28
N MET A 211 -15.71 -4.78 12.82
CA MET A 211 -15.42 -6.16 13.20
C MET A 211 -15.24 -6.27 14.71
N ILE A 212 -14.40 -5.39 15.28
CA ILE A 212 -14.10 -5.36 16.70
C ILE A 212 -15.36 -5.05 17.51
N GLU A 213 -16.14 -4.04 17.13
CA GLU A 213 -17.42 -3.68 17.77
C GLU A 213 -18.42 -4.84 17.74
N ASN A 214 -18.53 -5.58 16.63
CA ASN A 214 -19.41 -6.75 16.54
C ASN A 214 -18.99 -7.86 17.51
N LEU A 215 -17.69 -8.12 17.61
CA LEU A 215 -17.14 -9.16 18.47
C LEU A 215 -17.00 -8.74 19.94
N THR A 216 -17.33 -7.49 20.28
CA THR A 216 -17.20 -6.97 21.65
C THR A 216 -18.52 -6.43 22.20
N GLN A 217 -19.63 -6.72 21.52
CA GLN A 217 -20.96 -6.43 22.04
C GLN A 217 -21.15 -7.12 23.41
N PRO A 218 -21.77 -6.47 24.41
CA PRO A 218 -21.92 -7.04 25.75
C PRO A 218 -22.57 -8.42 25.77
N ASN A 219 -23.60 -8.62 24.94
CA ASN A 219 -24.30 -9.90 24.83
C ASN A 219 -23.39 -11.01 24.30
N PHE A 220 -22.54 -10.66 23.33
CA PHE A 220 -21.58 -11.59 22.73
C PHE A 220 -20.47 -11.93 23.74
N LEU A 221 -19.92 -10.93 24.44
CA LEU A 221 -18.92 -11.14 25.50
C LEU A 221 -19.48 -12.01 26.65
N SER A 222 -20.75 -11.84 27.02
CA SER A 222 -21.39 -12.70 28.02
C SER A 222 -21.43 -14.17 27.59
N LEU A 223 -21.67 -14.45 26.30
CA LEU A 223 -21.66 -15.81 25.77
C LEU A 223 -20.24 -16.39 25.75
N VAL A 224 -19.26 -15.59 25.34
CA VAL A 224 -17.84 -15.98 25.35
C VAL A 224 -17.36 -16.28 26.78
N ASN A 225 -17.77 -15.48 27.76
CA ASN A 225 -17.44 -15.70 29.18
C ASN A 225 -18.02 -17.01 29.74
N GLN A 226 -19.11 -17.51 29.17
CA GLN A 226 -19.75 -18.77 29.56
C GLN A 226 -19.20 -19.97 28.75
N GLY A 227 -18.25 -19.75 27.83
CA GLY A 227 -17.90 -20.70 26.77
C GLY A 227 -17.60 -22.13 27.24
N ASP A 228 -16.90 -22.27 28.37
CA ASP A 228 -16.55 -23.58 28.95
C ASP A 228 -17.76 -24.34 29.54
N GLU A 229 -18.86 -23.62 29.81
CA GLU A 229 -20.11 -24.15 30.36
C GLU A 229 -21.21 -24.34 29.29
N LEU A 230 -20.96 -23.89 28.05
CA LEU A 230 -21.91 -24.02 26.95
C LEU A 230 -21.99 -25.46 26.44
N PRO A 231 -23.18 -25.95 26.05
CA PRO A 231 -23.30 -27.21 25.31
C PRO A 231 -22.52 -27.15 23.98
N ASP A 232 -21.96 -28.29 23.55
CA ASP A 232 -21.11 -28.40 22.34
C ASP A 232 -21.72 -27.75 21.09
N GLU A 233 -23.03 -27.91 20.88
CA GLU A 233 -23.75 -27.31 19.75
C GLU A 233 -23.68 -25.77 19.80
N GLN A 234 -23.90 -25.18 20.97
CA GLN A 234 -23.86 -23.73 21.16
C GLN A 234 -22.43 -23.18 21.04
N LEU A 235 -21.45 -23.90 21.60
CA LEU A 235 -20.04 -23.58 21.47
C LEU A 235 -19.60 -23.59 20.00
N THR A 236 -19.99 -24.61 19.24
CA THR A 236 -19.71 -24.74 17.80
C THR A 236 -20.33 -23.57 17.02
N HIS A 237 -21.58 -23.21 17.31
CA HIS A 237 -22.23 -22.06 16.68
C HIS A 237 -21.50 -20.74 16.97
N LEU A 238 -21.01 -20.56 18.20
CA LEU A 238 -20.28 -19.37 18.60
C LEU A 238 -18.94 -19.25 17.86
N ILE A 239 -18.21 -20.36 17.71
CA ILE A 239 -16.95 -20.44 16.96
C ILE A 239 -17.19 -20.11 15.47
N LEU A 240 -18.18 -20.75 14.85
CA LEU A 240 -18.54 -20.50 13.44
C LEU A 240 -18.98 -19.05 13.21
N TYR A 241 -19.65 -18.42 14.18
CA TYR A 241 -20.00 -17.01 14.11
C TYR A 241 -18.76 -16.11 14.07
N VAL A 242 -17.78 -16.38 14.94
CA VAL A 242 -16.49 -15.66 14.95
C VAL A 242 -15.78 -15.84 13.60
N GLU A 243 -15.66 -17.07 13.10
CA GLU A 243 -15.03 -17.35 11.80
C GLU A 243 -15.70 -16.62 10.63
N ARG A 244 -17.04 -16.65 10.57
CA ARG A 244 -17.80 -15.94 9.54
C ARG A 244 -17.60 -14.44 9.61
N THR A 245 -17.68 -13.88 10.82
CA THR A 245 -17.46 -12.45 11.05
C THR A 245 -16.09 -12.08 10.52
N LEU A 246 -15.05 -12.76 11.01
CA LEU A 246 -13.69 -12.51 10.60
C LEU A 246 -13.45 -12.66 9.08
N SER A 247 -14.05 -13.67 8.44
CA SER A 247 -13.94 -13.91 6.99
C SER A 247 -14.57 -12.78 6.14
N GLN A 248 -15.68 -12.19 6.60
CA GLN A 248 -16.28 -11.02 5.94
C GLN A 248 -15.36 -9.80 5.99
N PHE A 249 -14.60 -9.65 7.09
CA PHE A 249 -13.74 -8.51 7.31
C PHE A 249 -12.34 -8.64 6.69
N LYS A 250 -11.85 -9.85 6.37
CA LYS A 250 -10.59 -10.08 5.63
C LYS A 250 -10.64 -11.28 4.67
N PRO A 251 -11.04 -11.09 3.40
CA PRO A 251 -11.18 -12.20 2.46
C PRO A 251 -9.86 -12.82 1.93
N TYR A 252 -8.67 -12.24 2.18
CA TYR A 252 -7.44 -12.63 1.47
C TYR A 252 -6.15 -12.83 2.29
N GLU A 253 -6.20 -12.78 3.62
CA GLU A 253 -5.04 -13.17 4.41
C GLU A 253 -5.55 -13.95 5.62
N SER A 254 -5.29 -15.26 5.57
CA SER A 254 -5.18 -16.16 6.70
C SER A 254 -5.43 -15.52 8.05
N LEU A 255 -6.55 -15.85 8.67
CA LEU A 255 -6.63 -15.94 10.13
C LEU A 255 -5.94 -17.19 10.67
N ILE A 256 -4.89 -17.61 9.99
CA ILE A 256 -3.66 -17.87 10.72
C ILE A 256 -3.21 -16.46 11.17
N PHE A 257 -3.75 -16.00 12.29
CA PHE A 257 -2.98 -15.13 13.19
C PHE A 257 -1.53 -15.65 13.11
N ASP A 258 -0.49 -14.82 12.94
CA ASP A 258 0.86 -15.34 13.11
C ASP A 258 0.93 -15.91 14.55
N TRP A 259 0.78 -17.23 14.67
CA TRP A 259 0.62 -17.97 15.94
C TRP A 259 1.94 -18.03 16.71
N GLU A 260 2.99 -17.36 16.22
CA GLU A 260 4.37 -17.51 16.66
C GLU A 260 4.86 -16.41 17.63
N ASP A 261 4.16 -15.28 17.79
CA ASP A 261 4.63 -14.22 18.71
C ASP A 261 3.52 -13.64 19.59
N ASP A 262 3.28 -14.30 20.75
CA ASP A 262 2.33 -13.89 21.79
C ASP A 262 2.59 -12.47 22.35
N ARG A 263 3.70 -11.81 21.98
CA ARG A 263 4.11 -10.54 22.60
C ARG A 263 3.75 -9.29 21.81
N LYS A 264 3.34 -9.38 20.53
CA LYS A 264 3.07 -8.18 19.73
C LYS A 264 2.00 -8.38 18.65
N VAL A 265 0.74 -8.54 19.04
CA VAL A 265 -0.35 -8.51 18.05
C VAL A 265 -0.53 -7.07 17.56
N CYS A 266 0.15 -6.76 16.45
CA CYS A 266 0.00 -5.53 15.71
C CYS A 266 -1.30 -5.62 14.91
N TYR A 267 -2.36 -5.00 15.41
CA TYR A 267 -3.53 -4.75 14.60
C TYR A 267 -3.15 -3.68 13.59
N PHE A 268 -3.48 -3.88 12.31
CA PHE A 268 -3.03 -3.07 11.17
C PHE A 268 -1.62 -3.44 10.60
N LYS A 269 -1.56 -4.47 9.73
CA LYS A 269 -0.41 -4.80 8.86
C LYS A 269 0.04 -3.53 8.09
N GLY A 270 1.13 -2.90 8.52
CA GLY A 270 1.64 -1.64 7.94
C GLY A 270 2.06 -0.55 8.93
N LYS A 271 1.69 -0.63 10.22
CA LYS A 271 2.09 0.40 11.22
C LYS A 271 2.71 -0.15 12.50
N ASN A 272 2.74 -1.48 12.69
CA ASN A 272 3.19 -2.12 13.93
C ASN A 272 2.65 -1.43 15.19
N ALA A 273 1.36 -1.07 15.17
CA ALA A 273 0.72 -0.34 16.25
C ALA A 273 -0.19 -1.27 17.09
N PHE A 274 -0.17 -1.06 18.40
CA PHE A 274 -1.00 -1.67 19.41
C PHE A 274 -2.27 -0.84 19.61
N LEU A 275 -3.36 -1.54 19.88
CA LEU A 275 -4.66 -0.91 20.16
C LEU A 275 -4.94 -0.99 21.66
N ALA A 276 -5.24 0.17 22.24
CA ALA A 276 -5.49 0.32 23.67
C ALA A 276 -6.90 0.87 23.94
N GLY A 277 -7.55 0.36 24.99
CA GLY A 277 -8.92 0.72 25.37
C GLY A 277 -9.80 -0.50 25.64
N GLU A 278 -10.94 -0.26 26.30
CA GLU A 278 -11.84 -1.31 26.80
C GLU A 278 -12.35 -2.24 25.69
N ILE A 279 -12.77 -1.67 24.55
CA ILE A 279 -13.21 -2.46 23.40
C ILE A 279 -12.08 -3.39 22.90
N PHE A 280 -10.84 -2.91 22.86
CA PHE A 280 -9.71 -3.73 22.41
C PHE A 280 -9.32 -4.79 23.43
N SER A 281 -9.44 -4.51 24.74
CA SER A 281 -9.29 -5.53 25.78
C SER A 281 -10.33 -6.63 25.64
N GLY A 282 -11.60 -6.28 25.39
CA GLY A 282 -12.66 -7.25 25.10
C GLY A 282 -12.36 -8.08 23.84
N PHE A 283 -11.84 -7.46 22.79
CA PHE A 283 -11.47 -8.16 21.57
C PHE A 283 -10.28 -9.11 21.75
N VAL A 284 -9.27 -8.70 22.52
CA VAL A 284 -8.14 -9.56 22.90
C VAL A 284 -8.64 -10.78 23.67
N TYR A 285 -9.58 -10.58 24.61
CA TYR A 285 -10.21 -11.67 25.34
C TYR A 285 -10.93 -12.66 24.41
N VAL A 286 -11.77 -12.15 23.48
CA VAL A 286 -12.48 -12.98 22.50
C VAL A 286 -11.51 -13.75 21.59
N ARG A 287 -10.43 -13.10 21.16
CA ARG A 287 -9.37 -13.73 20.37
C ARG A 287 -8.75 -14.89 21.12
N ASP A 288 -8.37 -14.69 22.37
CA ASP A 288 -7.68 -15.71 23.17
C ASP A 288 -8.61 -16.88 23.50
N TRP A 289 -9.87 -16.59 23.81
CA TRP A 289 -10.93 -17.59 23.94
C TRP A 289 -11.10 -18.40 22.65
N PHE A 290 -11.24 -17.72 21.51
CA PHE A 290 -11.44 -18.36 20.21
C PHE A 290 -10.25 -19.26 19.85
N LYS A 291 -9.02 -18.79 20.06
CA LYS A 291 -7.77 -19.55 19.85
C LYS A 291 -7.76 -20.85 20.67
N HIS A 292 -8.15 -20.78 21.94
CA HIS A 292 -8.20 -21.95 22.82
C HIS A 292 -9.19 -23.00 22.29
N HIS A 293 -10.42 -22.58 21.99
CA HIS A 293 -11.51 -23.49 21.63
C HIS A 293 -11.41 -24.03 20.20
N GLN A 294 -11.01 -23.19 19.24
CA GLN A 294 -10.80 -23.63 17.85
C GLN A 294 -9.69 -24.68 17.79
N LYS A 295 -8.61 -24.52 18.55
CA LYS A 295 -7.52 -25.51 18.63
C LYS A 295 -7.98 -26.83 19.24
N ALA A 296 -8.86 -26.82 20.23
CA ALA A 296 -9.42 -28.05 20.79
C ALA A 296 -10.22 -28.84 19.73
N LEU A 297 -11.08 -28.14 18.97
CA LEU A 297 -11.85 -28.75 17.87
C LEU A 297 -10.96 -29.28 16.74
N LEU A 298 -9.90 -28.56 16.38
CA LEU A 298 -8.94 -28.99 15.35
C LEU A 298 -7.96 -30.06 15.85
N GLY A 299 -7.64 -30.08 17.15
CA GLY A 299 -6.79 -31.09 17.78
C GLY A 299 -7.43 -32.48 17.83
N ASP A 300 -8.77 -32.54 17.88
CA ASP A 300 -9.52 -33.78 17.67
C ASP A 300 -9.58 -34.21 16.19
N LEU A 301 -9.49 -33.27 15.24
CA LEU A 301 -9.38 -33.59 13.81
C LEU A 301 -8.03 -34.20 13.42
N ASP A 302 -6.94 -33.91 14.16
CA ASP A 302 -5.65 -34.59 13.99
C ASP A 302 -5.69 -36.08 14.40
N ARG A 303 -6.69 -36.50 15.20
CA ARG A 303 -7.02 -37.92 15.47
C ARG A 303 -7.90 -38.55 14.39
N CYS A 304 -8.54 -37.75 13.54
CA CYS A 304 -9.39 -38.18 12.43
C CYS A 304 -8.64 -38.27 11.08
N LYS A 305 -7.33 -38.53 11.08
CA LYS A 305 -6.49 -38.77 9.88
C LYS A 305 -6.86 -40.00 9.04
N GLY A 306 -8.06 -40.56 9.22
CA GLY A 306 -8.62 -41.66 8.44
C GLY A 306 -9.97 -41.36 7.79
N TYR A 307 -10.54 -40.16 7.98
CA TYR A 307 -11.79 -39.76 7.32
C TYR A 307 -11.49 -38.85 6.12
N ASP A 308 -11.78 -39.34 4.93
CA ASP A 308 -11.74 -38.56 3.69
C ASP A 308 -12.96 -37.62 3.68
N PHE A 309 -12.75 -36.36 4.07
CA PHE A 309 -13.77 -35.31 4.09
C PHE A 309 -14.17 -34.81 2.68
N SER A 310 -13.81 -35.51 1.60
CA SER A 310 -14.16 -35.12 0.23
C SER A 310 -15.66 -35.16 -0.11
N GLN A 311 -16.54 -35.64 0.79
CA GLN A 311 -17.98 -35.78 0.52
C GLN A 311 -18.96 -35.14 1.52
N SER A 312 -18.52 -34.36 2.52
CA SER A 312 -19.43 -33.56 3.35
C SER A 312 -19.21 -32.07 3.09
N ASP A 313 -20.29 -31.29 2.98
CA ASP A 313 -20.40 -29.88 2.53
C ASP A 313 -19.56 -28.81 3.27
N PHE A 314 -18.54 -29.18 4.04
CA PHE A 314 -17.51 -28.28 4.56
C PHE A 314 -16.32 -28.19 3.59
N ARG A 315 -16.56 -27.64 2.40
CA ARG A 315 -15.46 -27.24 1.50
C ARG A 315 -15.01 -25.82 1.81
N PHE A 316 -13.96 -25.68 2.61
CA PHE A 316 -13.18 -24.43 2.61
C PHE A 316 -11.67 -24.62 2.77
N PHE A 317 -11.11 -25.80 2.46
CA PHE A 317 -9.67 -25.95 2.31
C PHE A 317 -9.37 -26.98 1.23
N ASP A 318 -9.05 -26.50 0.02
CA ASP A 318 -7.96 -26.98 -0.85
C ASP A 318 -8.23 -26.63 -2.31
N ARG A 319 -7.51 -25.61 -2.79
CA ARG A 319 -6.69 -25.59 -4.03
C ARG A 319 -6.50 -24.15 -4.47
N TYR A 320 -5.26 -23.71 -4.55
CA TYR A 320 -4.72 -23.12 -5.77
C TYR A 320 -3.19 -23.07 -5.69
N GLU A 321 -2.55 -24.01 -6.39
CA GLU A 321 -1.29 -23.75 -7.06
C GLU A 321 -1.49 -23.99 -8.55
N GLY A 322 -1.04 -23.04 -9.38
CA GLY A 322 -0.65 -23.30 -10.76
C GLY A 322 -1.72 -23.11 -11.85
N ASN A 323 -1.46 -22.15 -12.74
CA ASN A 323 -2.02 -22.05 -14.09
C ASN A 323 -2.00 -23.40 -14.82
N TRP A 324 -3.11 -23.86 -15.37
CA TRP A 324 -3.13 -24.68 -16.60
C TRP A 324 -4.42 -24.45 -17.41
N SER A 325 -4.22 -24.12 -18.68
CA SER A 325 -5.21 -24.19 -19.76
C SER A 325 -5.58 -25.65 -20.06
N GLY A 326 -6.86 -25.96 -20.19
CA GLY A 326 -7.31 -27.26 -20.66
C GLY A 326 -8.83 -27.38 -20.76
N THR A 327 -9.34 -27.32 -21.99
CA THR A 327 -10.71 -27.71 -22.36
C THR A 327 -10.84 -29.24 -22.27
N LEU A 328 -11.93 -29.77 -21.70
CA LEU A 328 -12.57 -31.01 -22.21
C LEU A 328 -13.93 -31.31 -21.57
N THR A 329 -14.76 -31.85 -22.45
CA THR A 329 -16.18 -32.26 -22.40
C THR A 329 -16.46 -33.52 -21.57
N GLY A 330 -17.68 -33.66 -21.03
CA GLY A 330 -18.18 -34.94 -20.51
C GLY A 330 -19.66 -34.93 -20.13
N LYS A 331 -20.44 -35.84 -20.73
CA LYS A 331 -21.91 -35.98 -20.71
C LYS A 331 -22.46 -36.74 -19.48
N LEU A 332 -23.70 -36.35 -19.11
CA LEU A 332 -24.87 -37.15 -18.71
C LEU A 332 -24.81 -38.12 -17.51
N GLY A 333 -25.88 -38.07 -16.71
CA GLY A 333 -26.36 -39.20 -15.91
C GLY A 333 -27.26 -38.75 -14.76
N GLY A 334 -28.58 -38.76 -14.96
CA GLY A 334 -29.55 -38.27 -13.98
C GLY A 334 -29.88 -39.26 -12.86
N ALA A 335 -30.59 -38.75 -11.85
CA ALA A 335 -31.61 -39.46 -11.10
C ALA A 335 -32.50 -38.44 -10.38
N GLN A 336 -33.80 -38.48 -10.67
CA GLN A 336 -34.86 -37.76 -9.96
C GLN A 336 -35.00 -38.30 -8.54
N LEU A 337 -35.32 -37.42 -7.59
CA LEU A 337 -36.12 -37.75 -6.41
C LEU A 337 -37.09 -36.58 -6.15
N ILE A 338 -38.37 -36.87 -6.44
CA ILE A 338 -39.66 -36.23 -6.07
C ILE A 338 -39.77 -34.71 -6.20
#